data_AF-A0A1A8HWC2-F1
#
_entry.id   AF-A0A1A8HWC2-F1
#
_cell.length_a   1.000
_cell.length_b   1.000
_cell.length_c   1.000
_cell.angle_alpha   90.00
_cell.angle_beta   90.00
_cell.angle_gamma   90.00
#
_symmetry.space_group_name_H-M   'P 1'
#
loop_
_entity.id
_entity.type
_entity.pdbx_description
1 polymer ?
#
loop_
_entity_poly.entity_id
_entity_poly.type
_entity_poly.pdbx_seq_one_letter_code
_entity_poly.pdbx_strand_id
1 'polypeptide(L)'
;MGVASLSVIYASIIISSMFLPPIMIKNLGCKWTIVVGMACYVSYSFGNLYPGWYTLIPTSVILGLGGSPLWSAKCTYLTISGNAQAAEENKKGSDVINHYFGIFFFIFQSSAVWGNLMSSLIFGQDSSISNIPEEVLETCGAANCGLNITVNSTTSKPPQTLVWTLVGSYIGVGVLAMIIVAVFLDNIDQEQTSQFRENREPFCHTFLATFRLLKDWRLVTLIPLTMYSGFEQSFLSGEYTKNYVTCALGIHFVGFVMMCFGASNSLCSFLFGRIARYIGRAPLFLLAAVTNLSCIIALLFWRPHPNQLAVFFVFPALWGMADAVWQTQTNALYGILFPRNKEAAFANYRMWESLGFVIAFAYSTFLCLEYKLYILMAVLVITIITYPIVEYYEYKHPTQPVEEGAYLSHKETMQTQVDKIIAQTEM
;
A
#
# COMPACT_ATOMS: atom_id res chain seq x y z
N MET A 1 20.19 -6.49 -6.78
CA MET A 1 20.22 -5.72 -5.51
C MET A 1 18.89 -5.03 -5.23
N GLY A 2 18.39 -4.14 -6.10
CA GLY A 2 17.10 -3.45 -5.87
C GLY A 2 15.92 -4.39 -5.58
N VAL A 3 15.73 -5.43 -6.39
CA VAL A 3 14.68 -6.46 -6.16
C VAL A 3 14.86 -7.17 -4.81
N ALA A 4 16.08 -7.59 -4.47
CA ALA A 4 16.37 -8.21 -3.18
C ALA A 4 16.10 -7.26 -2.00
N SER A 5 16.41 -5.98 -2.17
CA SER A 5 16.08 -4.92 -1.21
C SER A 5 14.59 -4.85 -0.94
N LEU A 6 13.78 -4.78 -2.01
CA LEU A 6 12.32 -4.75 -1.93
C LEU A 6 11.78 -6.03 -1.27
N SER A 7 12.26 -7.21 -1.66
CA SER A 7 11.90 -8.47 -0.99
C SER A 7 12.14 -8.41 0.51
N VAL A 8 13.30 -7.90 0.95
CA VAL A 8 13.63 -7.78 2.38
C VAL A 8 12.74 -6.77 3.09
N ILE A 9 12.41 -5.63 2.47
CA ILE A 9 11.46 -4.65 3.01
C ILE A 9 10.13 -5.34 3.30
N TYR A 10 9.52 -5.97 2.29
CA TYR A 10 8.19 -6.57 2.45
C TYR A 10 8.20 -7.81 3.36
N ALA A 11 9.27 -8.61 3.36
CA ALA A 11 9.44 -9.69 4.33
C ALA A 11 9.53 -9.17 5.77
N SER A 12 10.22 -8.04 5.98
CA SER A 12 10.29 -7.38 7.28
C SER A 12 8.94 -6.74 7.67
N ILE A 13 8.17 -6.22 6.71
CA ILE A 13 6.79 -5.73 6.95
C ILE A 13 5.88 -6.86 7.44
N ILE A 14 5.99 -8.08 6.89
CA ILE A 14 5.21 -9.24 7.34
C ILE A 14 5.46 -9.47 8.83
N ILE A 15 6.72 -9.62 9.23
CA ILE A 15 7.10 -9.81 10.64
C ILE A 15 6.62 -8.62 11.48
N SER A 16 6.84 -7.40 10.99
CA SER A 16 6.48 -6.19 11.69
C SER A 16 4.97 -6.10 11.97
N SER A 17 4.14 -6.37 10.96
CA SER A 17 2.68 -6.25 11.02
C SER A 17 2.03 -7.11 12.09
N MET A 18 2.70 -8.18 12.49
CA MET A 18 2.23 -9.10 13.52
C MET A 18 2.50 -8.61 14.94
N PHE A 19 3.52 -7.77 15.15
CA PHE A 19 4.06 -7.50 16.48
C PHE A 19 4.23 -6.01 16.81
N LEU A 20 4.79 -5.23 15.89
CA LEU A 20 5.25 -3.88 16.18
C LEU A 20 4.14 -2.83 16.28
N PRO A 21 3.04 -2.86 15.49
CA PRO A 21 2.02 -1.83 15.59
C PRO A 21 1.38 -1.71 16.98
N PRO A 22 0.90 -2.80 17.63
CA PRO A 22 0.34 -2.70 18.97
C PRO A 22 1.37 -2.22 20.01
N ILE A 23 2.63 -2.67 19.90
CA ILE A 23 3.71 -2.30 20.83
C ILE A 23 4.02 -0.80 20.71
N MET A 24 4.20 -0.31 19.48
CA MET A 24 4.61 1.06 19.25
C MET A 24 3.47 2.04 19.57
N ILE A 25 2.26 1.77 19.09
CA ILE A 25 1.10 2.64 19.32
C ILE A 25 0.80 2.75 20.81
N LYS A 26 0.78 1.64 21.56
CA LYS A 26 0.47 1.66 23.00
C LYS A 26 1.58 2.29 23.85
N ASN A 27 2.83 2.28 23.41
CA ASN A 27 3.94 2.84 24.20
C ASN A 27 4.28 4.29 23.84
N LEU A 28 4.19 4.64 22.56
CA LEU A 28 4.62 5.94 22.02
C LEU A 28 3.44 6.85 21.67
N GLY A 29 2.22 6.30 21.54
CA GLY A 29 1.09 6.98 20.94
C GLY A 29 1.16 7.00 19.41
N CYS A 30 0.07 7.42 18.76
CA CYS A 30 -0.07 7.45 17.32
C CYS A 30 0.90 8.45 16.69
N LYS A 31 1.00 9.67 17.25
CA LYS A 31 1.87 10.74 16.73
C LYS A 31 3.33 10.28 16.61
N TRP A 32 3.93 9.82 17.71
CA TRP A 32 5.34 9.45 17.72
C TRP A 32 5.62 8.15 16.97
N THR A 33 4.65 7.22 16.92
CA THR A 33 4.77 6.03 16.06
C THR A 33 4.88 6.40 14.58
N ILE A 34 4.09 7.38 14.12
CA ILE A 34 4.19 7.90 12.75
C ILE A 34 5.57 8.54 12.51
N VAL A 35 6.05 9.38 13.43
CA VAL A 35 7.36 10.05 13.31
C VAL A 35 8.51 9.04 13.24
N VAL A 36 8.52 8.04 14.12
CA VAL A 36 9.54 6.96 14.10
C VAL A 36 9.47 6.17 12.80
N GLY A 37 8.27 5.85 12.32
CA GLY A 37 8.10 5.20 11.03
C GLY A 37 8.68 6.03 9.88
N MET A 38 8.43 7.35 9.86
CA MET A 38 9.01 8.27 8.85
C MET A 38 10.53 8.31 8.91
N ALA A 39 11.13 8.27 10.11
CA ALA A 39 12.57 8.17 10.27
C ALA A 39 13.13 6.87 9.65
N CYS A 40 12.41 5.75 9.76
CA CYS A 40 12.79 4.51 9.08
C CYS A 40 12.78 4.66 7.54
N TYR A 41 11.80 5.35 6.96
CA TYR A 41 11.79 5.68 5.52
C TYR A 41 13.00 6.51 5.10
N VAL A 42 13.32 7.56 5.87
CA VAL A 42 14.50 8.40 5.61
C VAL A 42 15.79 7.58 5.70
N SER A 43 15.91 6.67 6.67
CA SER A 43 17.08 5.79 6.81
C SER A 43 17.34 4.92 5.58
N TYR A 44 16.27 4.43 4.93
CA TYR A 44 16.37 3.69 3.67
C TYR A 44 16.85 4.57 2.53
N SER A 45 16.37 5.82 2.44
CA SER A 45 16.88 6.79 1.48
C SER A 45 18.38 7.05 1.68
N PHE A 46 18.86 7.16 2.92
CA PHE A 46 20.30 7.25 3.21
C PHE A 46 21.08 6.01 2.74
N GLY A 47 20.54 4.81 2.94
CA GLY A 47 21.13 3.57 2.43
C GLY A 47 21.29 3.53 0.90
N ASN A 48 20.49 4.30 0.17
CA ASN A 48 20.55 4.42 -1.29
C ASN A 48 21.62 5.41 -1.80
N LEU A 49 22.26 6.22 -0.93
CA LEU A 49 23.37 7.10 -1.34
C LEU A 49 24.61 6.30 -1.76
N TYR A 50 24.85 5.19 -1.06
CA TYR A 50 25.92 4.23 -1.33
C TYR A 50 25.33 2.82 -1.38
N PRO A 51 24.71 2.43 -2.51
CA PRO A 51 24.00 1.16 -2.61
C PRO A 51 24.99 -0.01 -2.58
N GLY A 52 25.00 -0.75 -1.47
CA GLY A 52 25.77 -1.98 -1.29
C GLY A 52 25.00 -2.97 -0.41
N TRP A 53 25.41 -4.24 -0.40
CA TRP A 53 24.71 -5.27 0.39
C TRP A 53 24.65 -4.92 1.89
N TYR A 54 25.74 -4.36 2.42
CA TYR A 54 25.85 -3.98 3.84
C TYR A 54 25.10 -2.70 4.22
N THR A 55 24.75 -1.84 3.27
CA THR A 55 24.00 -0.60 3.53
C THR A 55 22.52 -0.78 3.22
N LEU A 56 22.21 -1.39 2.06
CA LEU A 56 20.87 -1.50 1.52
C LEU A 56 20.03 -2.55 2.26
N ILE A 57 20.59 -3.71 2.60
CA ILE A 57 19.84 -4.78 3.28
C ILE A 57 19.44 -4.38 4.71
N PRO A 58 20.35 -3.84 5.56
CA PRO A 58 19.96 -3.43 6.91
C PRO A 58 18.96 -2.28 6.90
N THR A 59 19.14 -1.27 6.03
CA THR A 59 18.19 -0.15 5.94
C THR A 59 16.83 -0.58 5.38
N SER A 60 16.78 -1.60 4.52
CA SER A 60 15.54 -2.26 4.10
C SER A 60 14.81 -2.95 5.24
N VAL A 61 15.53 -3.64 6.14
CA VAL A 61 14.94 -4.22 7.35
C VAL A 61 14.37 -3.12 8.24
N ILE A 62 15.13 -2.04 8.47
CA ILE A 62 14.68 -0.90 9.29
C ILE A 62 13.40 -0.28 8.72
N LEU A 63 13.37 -0.04 7.40
CA LEU A 63 12.17 0.44 6.71
C LEU A 63 10.99 -0.52 6.87
N GLY A 64 11.18 -1.82 6.65
CA GLY A 64 10.08 -2.77 6.77
C GLY A 64 9.53 -2.89 8.20
N LEU A 65 10.39 -2.80 9.22
CA LEU A 65 9.99 -2.76 10.63
C LEU A 65 9.27 -1.46 11.02
N GLY A 66 9.63 -0.32 10.41
CA GLY A 66 8.97 0.97 10.68
C GLY A 66 7.70 1.21 9.85
N GLY A 67 7.60 0.59 8.68
CA GLY A 67 6.54 0.83 7.71
C GLY A 67 5.17 0.35 8.20
N SER A 68 5.09 -0.85 8.77
CA SER A 68 3.81 -1.38 9.24
C SER A 68 3.20 -0.59 10.42
N PRO A 69 3.95 -0.26 11.49
CA PRO A 69 3.45 0.55 12.60
C PRO A 69 2.99 1.93 12.15
N LEU A 70 3.68 2.55 11.20
CA LEU A 70 3.27 3.83 10.62
C LEU A 70 1.88 3.74 10.01
N TRP A 71 1.63 2.74 9.17
CA TRP A 71 0.32 2.56 8.52
C TRP A 71 -0.80 2.31 9.53
N SER A 72 -0.56 1.46 10.52
CA SER A 72 -1.54 1.19 11.57
C SER A 72 -1.82 2.43 12.44
N ALA A 73 -0.77 3.12 12.91
CA ALA A 73 -0.89 4.32 13.74
C ALA A 73 -1.68 5.41 13.01
N LYS A 74 -1.43 5.57 11.72
CA LYS A 74 -2.14 6.51 10.86
C LYS A 74 -3.63 6.18 10.71
N CYS A 75 -3.97 4.90 10.56
CA CYS A 75 -5.37 4.45 10.49
C CYS A 75 -6.10 4.69 11.82
N THR A 76 -5.44 4.38 12.94
CA THR A 76 -5.97 4.63 14.29
C THR A 76 -6.15 6.12 14.52
N TYR A 77 -5.16 6.95 14.18
CA TYR A 77 -5.23 8.41 14.30
C TYR A 77 -6.44 8.99 13.56
N LEU A 78 -6.63 8.64 12.27
CA LEU A 78 -7.77 9.12 11.47
C LEU A 78 -9.12 8.65 12.01
N THR A 79 -9.15 7.47 12.62
CA THR A 79 -10.37 6.90 13.20
C THR A 79 -10.74 7.62 14.50
N ILE A 80 -9.77 7.88 15.38
CA ILE A 80 -9.98 8.63 16.63
C ILE A 80 -10.40 10.06 16.30
N SER A 81 -9.67 10.74 15.42
CA SER A 81 -10.00 12.12 15.04
C SER A 81 -11.37 12.21 14.33
N GLY A 82 -11.68 11.26 13.45
CA GLY A 82 -12.97 11.20 12.75
C GLY A 82 -14.15 10.94 13.69
N ASN A 83 -13.97 10.10 14.72
CA ASN A 83 -15.00 9.86 15.74
C ASN A 83 -15.21 11.08 16.64
N ALA A 84 -14.14 11.76 17.04
CA ALA A 84 -14.22 12.99 17.84
C ALA A 84 -15.01 14.07 17.08
N GLN A 85 -14.66 14.30 15.80
CA GLN A 85 -15.37 15.26 14.95
C GLN A 85 -16.84 14.86 14.74
N ALA A 86 -17.12 13.57 14.53
CA ALA A 86 -18.48 13.10 14.32
C ALA A 86 -19.37 13.31 15.55
N ALA A 87 -18.80 13.16 16.76
CA ALA A 87 -19.49 13.44 18.02
C ALA A 87 -19.82 14.94 18.16
N GLU A 88 -18.92 15.83 17.77
CA GLU A 88 -19.17 17.28 17.78
C GLU A 88 -20.23 17.69 16.76
N GLU A 89 -20.21 17.10 15.56
CA GLU A 89 -21.12 17.46 14.46
C GLU A 89 -22.46 16.70 14.47
N ASN A 90 -22.71 15.81 15.45
CA ASN A 90 -23.86 14.90 15.49
C ASN A 90 -24.05 14.11 14.17
N LYS A 91 -22.94 13.65 13.57
CA LYS A 91 -22.94 12.84 12.35
C LYS A 91 -22.59 11.39 12.68
N LYS A 92 -22.93 10.47 11.76
CA LYS A 92 -22.48 9.08 11.87
C LYS A 92 -20.95 9.02 11.74
N GLY A 93 -20.28 8.46 12.75
CA GLY A 93 -18.81 8.33 12.77
C GLY A 93 -18.25 7.65 11.53
N SER A 94 -18.94 6.63 11.01
CA SER A 94 -18.56 5.94 9.77
C SER A 94 -18.40 6.88 8.58
N ASP A 95 -19.26 7.91 8.47
CA ASP A 95 -19.29 8.79 7.30
C ASP A 95 -18.13 9.79 7.34
N VAL A 96 -17.84 10.34 8.53
CA VAL A 96 -16.72 11.26 8.76
C VAL A 96 -15.38 10.52 8.62
N ILE A 97 -15.27 9.32 9.20
CA ILE A 97 -14.09 8.47 9.05
C ILE A 97 -13.82 8.15 7.58
N ASN A 98 -14.84 7.70 6.83
CA ASN A 98 -14.70 7.40 5.41
C ASN A 98 -14.28 8.64 4.61
N HIS A 99 -14.79 9.82 4.97
CA HIS A 99 -14.38 11.07 4.35
C HIS A 99 -12.89 11.39 4.60
N TYR A 100 -12.42 11.27 5.84
CA TYR A 100 -11.01 11.49 6.21
C TYR A 100 -10.06 10.50 5.54
N PHE A 101 -10.41 9.21 5.52
CA PHE A 101 -9.65 8.20 4.77
C PHE A 101 -9.63 8.51 3.27
N GLY A 102 -10.74 8.96 2.70
CA GLY A 102 -10.83 9.37 1.30
C GLY A 102 -9.89 10.52 0.97
N ILE A 103 -9.89 11.60 1.76
CA ILE A 103 -8.95 12.73 1.60
C ILE A 103 -7.51 12.26 1.73
N PHE A 104 -7.22 11.44 2.75
CA PHE A 104 -5.87 10.93 2.95
C PHE A 104 -5.38 10.13 1.74
N PHE A 105 -6.16 9.17 1.25
CA PHE A 105 -5.74 8.31 0.15
C PHE A 105 -5.62 9.08 -1.16
N PHE A 106 -6.43 10.12 -1.36
CA PHE A 106 -6.28 11.06 -2.47
C PHE A 106 -4.91 11.76 -2.42
N ILE A 107 -4.54 12.35 -1.28
CA ILE A 107 -3.23 12.99 -1.11
C ILE A 107 -2.10 11.97 -1.25
N PHE A 108 -2.22 10.81 -0.61
CA PHE A 108 -1.22 9.75 -0.66
C PHE A 108 -0.98 9.26 -2.08
N GLN A 109 -2.02 8.97 -2.87
CA GLN A 109 -1.84 8.53 -4.25
C GLN A 109 -1.32 9.65 -5.16
N SER A 110 -1.71 10.91 -4.91
CA SER A 110 -1.12 12.05 -5.62
C SER A 110 0.40 12.17 -5.43
N SER A 111 0.95 11.66 -4.32
CA SER A 111 2.40 11.63 -4.11
C SER A 111 3.15 10.79 -5.16
N ALA A 112 2.49 9.79 -5.76
CA ALA A 112 3.07 9.04 -6.87
C ALA A 112 3.26 9.92 -8.11
N VAL A 113 2.40 10.92 -8.33
CA VAL A 113 2.55 11.89 -9.43
C VAL A 113 3.78 12.77 -9.17
N TRP A 114 3.83 13.41 -8.00
CA TRP A 114 4.90 14.35 -7.64
C TRP A 114 6.27 13.68 -7.52
N GLY A 115 6.34 12.51 -6.88
CA GLY A 115 7.58 11.76 -6.71
C GLY A 115 8.16 11.29 -8.05
N ASN A 116 7.31 10.81 -8.97
CA ASN A 116 7.75 10.41 -10.30
C ASN A 116 8.07 11.60 -11.21
N LEU A 117 7.36 12.73 -11.08
CA LEU A 117 7.69 13.97 -11.78
C LEU A 117 9.09 14.44 -11.38
N MET A 118 9.36 14.49 -10.07
CA MET A 118 10.66 14.85 -9.52
C MET A 118 11.78 13.94 -10.08
N SER A 119 11.59 12.62 -10.04
CA SER A 119 12.53 11.66 -10.63
C SER A 119 12.76 11.89 -12.13
N SER A 120 11.69 12.11 -12.88
CA SER A 120 11.76 12.27 -14.34
C SER A 120 12.47 13.56 -14.75
N LEU A 121 12.24 14.65 -14.02
CA LEU A 121 12.91 15.93 -14.29
C LEU A 121 14.41 15.89 -13.99
N ILE A 122 14.81 15.15 -12.95
CA ILE A 122 16.22 14.98 -12.59
C ILE A 122 16.92 14.09 -13.61
N PHE A 123 16.34 12.93 -13.95
CA PHE A 123 16.93 12.04 -14.94
C PHE A 123 16.85 12.60 -16.36
N GLY A 124 15.84 13.42 -16.69
CA GLY A 124 15.70 14.04 -18.01
C GLY A 124 16.79 15.05 -18.37
N GLN A 125 17.69 15.38 -17.43
CA GLN A 125 18.87 16.20 -17.67
C GLN A 125 20.00 15.43 -18.37
N ASP A 126 19.90 14.11 -18.45
CA ASP A 126 20.90 13.29 -19.14
C ASP A 126 20.70 13.39 -20.67
N SER A 127 21.69 13.97 -21.35
CA SER A 127 21.65 14.21 -22.80
C SER A 127 22.08 13.01 -23.62
N SER A 128 22.55 11.91 -23.01
CA SER A 128 22.94 10.70 -23.73
C SER A 128 21.73 9.81 -24.02
N ILE A 129 20.92 10.20 -25.01
CA ILE A 129 19.92 9.29 -25.58
C ILE A 129 20.69 8.24 -26.39
N SER A 130 20.99 7.10 -25.75
CA SER A 130 21.53 5.95 -26.47
C SER A 130 20.47 5.43 -27.43
N ASN A 131 20.73 5.51 -28.74
CA ASN A 131 19.90 4.85 -29.73
C ASN A 131 19.90 3.34 -29.43
N ILE A 132 18.74 2.81 -29.03
CA ILE A 132 18.61 1.41 -28.68
C ILE A 132 18.51 0.61 -30.00
N PRO A 133 19.46 -0.32 -30.26
CA PRO A 133 19.46 -1.06 -31.51
C PRO A 133 18.23 -1.95 -31.65
N GLU A 134 17.72 -2.08 -32.87
CA GLU A 134 16.46 -2.74 -33.21
C GLU A 134 16.43 -4.23 -32.78
N GLU A 135 17.58 -4.90 -32.78
CA GLU A 135 17.76 -6.27 -32.28
C GLU A 135 17.43 -6.41 -30.77
N VAL A 136 17.72 -5.39 -29.96
CA VAL A 136 17.36 -5.40 -28.53
C VAL A 136 15.85 -5.19 -28.35
N LEU A 137 15.23 -4.33 -29.19
CA LEU A 137 13.79 -4.08 -29.14
C LEU A 137 12.96 -5.33 -29.41
N GLU A 138 13.41 -6.20 -30.33
CA GLU A 138 12.71 -7.46 -30.63
C GLU A 138 12.64 -8.42 -29.44
N THR A 139 13.57 -8.29 -28.49
CA THR A 139 13.63 -9.10 -27.27
C THR A 139 12.96 -8.46 -26.06
N CYS A 140 12.57 -7.18 -26.15
CA CYS A 140 11.85 -6.50 -25.07
C CYS A 140 10.43 -7.06 -24.86
N GLY A 141 9.87 -6.88 -23.67
CA GLY A 141 8.55 -7.40 -23.30
C GLY A 141 8.54 -8.88 -22.92
N ALA A 142 7.45 -9.59 -23.22
CA ALA A 142 7.23 -10.96 -22.75
C ALA A 142 8.28 -11.98 -23.24
N ALA A 143 8.90 -11.72 -24.40
CA ALA A 143 9.97 -12.53 -24.97
C ALA A 143 11.31 -12.43 -24.21
N ASN A 144 11.45 -11.46 -23.28
CA ASN A 144 12.67 -11.29 -22.52
C ASN A 144 12.80 -12.37 -21.43
N CYS A 145 13.58 -13.42 -21.70
CA CYS A 145 13.97 -14.40 -20.68
C CYS A 145 15.34 -14.11 -20.05
N GLY A 146 15.82 -12.85 -20.05
CA GLY A 146 17.14 -12.55 -19.50
C GLY A 146 18.27 -13.25 -20.27
N LEU A 147 18.05 -13.50 -21.56
CA LEU A 147 19.12 -13.86 -22.47
C LEU A 147 20.16 -12.74 -22.39
N ASN A 148 21.34 -13.08 -21.87
CA ASN A 148 22.56 -12.29 -22.05
C ASN A 148 22.88 -12.30 -23.55
N ILE A 149 22.12 -11.57 -24.36
CA ILE A 149 22.66 -11.11 -25.62
C ILE A 149 23.80 -10.21 -25.20
N THR A 150 25.01 -10.67 -25.45
CA THR A 150 26.26 -9.90 -25.38
C THR A 150 26.21 -8.79 -26.42
N VAL A 151 25.22 -7.91 -26.32
CA VAL A 151 25.31 -6.60 -26.92
C VAL A 151 26.15 -5.81 -25.93
N ASN A 152 27.24 -5.21 -26.41
CA ASN A 152 27.94 -4.11 -25.75
C ASN A 152 27.01 -2.87 -25.61
N SER A 153 25.73 -3.07 -25.31
CA SER A 153 24.86 -2.02 -24.82
C SER A 153 25.31 -1.77 -23.40
N THR A 154 26.29 -0.88 -23.31
CA THR A 154 26.51 -0.03 -22.15
C THR A 154 25.17 0.57 -21.79
N THR A 155 24.38 -0.12 -20.94
CA THR A 155 23.38 0.58 -20.13
C THR A 155 24.23 1.48 -19.26
N SER A 156 24.52 2.69 -19.75
CA SER A 156 25.32 3.65 -19.05
C SER A 156 24.60 3.88 -17.74
N LYS A 157 25.25 3.48 -16.64
CA LYS A 157 24.74 3.83 -15.32
C LYS A 157 24.54 5.35 -15.34
N PRO A 158 23.38 5.85 -14.91
CA PRO A 158 23.16 7.28 -14.88
C PRO A 158 24.31 7.95 -14.11
N PRO A 159 24.74 9.15 -14.51
CA PRO A 159 25.78 9.89 -13.82
C PRO A 159 25.56 9.88 -12.32
N GLN A 160 26.60 9.59 -11.53
CA GLN A 160 26.48 9.50 -10.07
C GLN A 160 25.95 10.81 -9.46
N THR A 161 26.22 11.94 -10.10
CA THR A 161 25.68 13.26 -9.73
C THR A 161 24.16 13.31 -9.79
N LEU A 162 23.52 12.73 -10.81
CA LEU A 162 22.06 12.67 -10.92
C LEU A 162 21.46 11.77 -9.84
N VAL A 163 22.11 10.63 -9.57
CA VAL A 163 21.68 9.69 -8.52
C VAL A 163 21.75 10.35 -7.14
N TRP A 164 22.85 11.02 -6.81
CA TRP A 164 22.99 11.74 -5.54
C TRP A 164 22.04 12.92 -5.42
N THR A 165 21.80 13.66 -6.51
CA THR A 165 20.82 14.74 -6.53
C THR A 165 19.43 14.20 -6.23
N LEU A 166 19.04 13.10 -6.88
CA LEU A 166 17.75 12.45 -6.64
C LEU A 166 17.61 11.96 -5.20
N VAL A 167 18.54 11.13 -4.73
CA VAL A 167 18.47 10.55 -3.37
C VAL A 167 18.55 11.64 -2.30
N GLY A 168 19.44 12.62 -2.46
CA GLY A 168 19.56 13.76 -1.56
C GLY A 168 18.29 14.60 -1.50
N SER A 169 17.63 14.80 -2.63
CA SER A 169 16.35 15.52 -2.68
C SER A 169 15.21 14.77 -1.97
N TYR A 170 15.14 13.44 -2.09
CA TYR A 170 14.18 12.62 -1.33
C TYR A 170 14.45 12.66 0.18
N ILE A 171 15.72 12.62 0.59
CA ILE A 171 16.11 12.77 2.00
C ILE A 171 15.66 14.13 2.53
N GLY A 172 15.93 15.21 1.79
CA GLY A 172 15.56 16.57 2.19
C GLY A 172 14.05 16.74 2.38
N VAL A 173 13.25 16.28 1.42
CA VAL A 173 11.77 16.32 1.52
C VAL A 173 11.27 15.40 2.64
N GLY A 174 11.86 14.22 2.82
CA GLY A 174 11.50 13.27 3.87
C GLY A 174 11.77 13.81 5.28
N VAL A 175 12.93 14.43 5.50
CA VAL A 175 13.27 15.07 6.79
C VAL A 175 12.36 16.25 7.06
N LEU A 176 12.08 17.09 6.05
CA LEU A 176 11.14 18.20 6.19
C LEU A 176 9.73 17.70 6.58
N ALA A 177 9.22 16.67 5.91
CA ALA A 177 7.92 16.07 6.22
C ALA A 177 7.89 15.51 7.65
N MET A 178 8.96 14.85 8.09
CA MET A 178 9.10 14.33 9.46
C MET A 178 9.07 15.46 10.50
N ILE A 179 9.76 16.58 10.26
CA ILE A 179 9.73 17.75 11.16
C ILE A 179 8.33 18.37 11.20
N ILE A 180 7.68 18.52 10.05
CA ILE A 180 6.31 19.06 9.96
C ILE A 180 5.36 18.20 10.82
N VAL A 181 5.40 16.88 10.67
CA VAL A 181 4.53 15.98 11.45
C VAL A 181 4.90 15.99 12.93
N ALA A 182 6.18 16.04 13.28
CA ALA A 182 6.60 16.09 14.68
C ALA A 182 6.13 17.38 15.39
N VAL A 183 6.14 18.52 14.69
CA VAL A 183 5.77 19.83 15.25
C VAL A 183 4.26 20.06 15.20
N PHE A 184 3.62 19.85 14.04
CA PHE A 184 2.24 20.29 13.79
C PHE A 184 1.17 19.22 14.04
N LEU A 185 1.52 17.93 14.12
CA LEU A 185 0.52 16.90 14.41
C LEU A 185 0.19 16.92 15.91
N ASP A 186 -1.10 17.00 16.25
CA ASP A 186 -1.54 16.98 17.64
C ASP A 186 -1.41 15.59 18.26
N ASN A 187 -1.20 15.53 19.58
CA ASN A 187 -1.11 14.28 20.32
C ASN A 187 -2.48 13.86 20.87
N ILE A 188 -3.38 13.43 19.98
CA ILE A 188 -4.80 13.20 20.29
C ILE A 188 -5.06 12.00 21.20
N ASP A 189 -4.14 11.02 21.25
CA ASP A 189 -4.32 9.77 21.98
C ASP A 189 -3.53 9.72 23.30
N GLN A 190 -3.03 10.86 23.78
CA GLN A 190 -2.17 10.91 24.97
C GLN A 190 -2.85 10.37 26.23
N GLU A 191 -4.12 10.72 26.47
CA GLU A 191 -4.90 10.23 27.62
C GLU A 191 -5.27 8.75 27.50
N GLN A 192 -5.77 8.31 26.34
CA GLN A 192 -6.08 6.89 26.10
C GLN A 192 -4.83 6.01 26.18
N THR A 193 -3.69 6.48 25.67
CA THR A 193 -2.39 5.79 25.76
C THR A 193 -1.94 5.69 27.21
N SER A 194 -2.13 6.74 28.02
CA SER A 194 -1.77 6.72 29.44
C SER A 194 -2.58 5.70 30.24
N GLN A 195 -3.90 5.61 30.01
CA GLN A 195 -4.79 4.64 30.66
C GLN A 195 -4.51 3.19 30.22
N PHE A 196 -4.19 2.96 28.94
CA PHE A 196 -3.77 1.64 28.45
C PHE A 196 -2.39 1.21 28.97
N ARG A 197 -1.50 2.14 29.31
CA ARG A 197 -0.19 1.83 29.90
C ARG A 197 -0.31 1.31 31.33
N GLU A 198 -1.36 1.73 32.05
CA GLU A 198 -1.73 1.21 33.37
C GLU A 198 -2.39 -0.17 33.27
N ASN A 199 -3.30 -0.38 32.32
CA ASN A 199 -3.91 -1.69 32.05
C ASN A 199 -3.12 -2.48 30.99
N ARG A 200 -2.05 -3.16 31.42
CA ARG A 200 -1.26 -4.09 30.58
C ARG A 200 -2.12 -5.27 30.09
N GLU A 201 -2.91 -5.08 29.03
CA GLU A 201 -3.44 -6.22 28.30
C GLU A 201 -2.27 -7.00 27.65
N PRO A 202 -2.18 -8.32 27.85
CA PRO A 202 -1.06 -9.09 27.38
C PRO A 202 -1.01 -9.12 25.85
N PHE A 203 0.15 -8.75 25.30
CA PHE A 203 0.55 -8.83 23.89
C PHE A 203 0.13 -10.13 23.18
N CYS A 204 0.15 -11.25 23.91
CA CYS A 204 -0.25 -12.56 23.40
C CYS A 204 -1.73 -12.58 22.94
N HIS A 205 -2.61 -11.75 23.53
CA HIS A 205 -4.02 -11.70 23.16
C HIS A 205 -4.25 -11.11 21.76
N THR A 206 -3.59 -10.00 21.41
CA THR A 206 -3.69 -9.37 20.08
C THR A 206 -3.03 -10.20 18.98
N PHE A 207 -1.87 -10.80 19.27
CA PHE A 207 -1.21 -11.76 18.38
C PHE A 207 -2.10 -12.98 18.13
N LEU A 208 -2.61 -13.58 19.21
CA LEU A 208 -3.53 -14.72 19.12
C LEU A 208 -4.82 -14.33 18.41
N ALA A 209 -5.30 -13.09 18.52
CA ALA A 209 -6.47 -12.61 17.79
C ALA A 209 -6.24 -12.59 16.27
N THR A 210 -5.06 -12.18 15.81
CA THR A 210 -4.69 -12.18 14.38
C THR A 210 -4.70 -13.60 13.80
N PHE A 211 -4.10 -14.56 14.51
CA PHE A 211 -4.14 -15.98 14.12
C PHE A 211 -5.49 -16.65 14.33
N ARG A 212 -6.26 -16.21 15.33
CA ARG A 212 -7.64 -16.67 15.55
C ARG A 212 -8.54 -16.23 14.40
N LEU A 213 -8.31 -15.05 13.83
CA LEU A 213 -9.06 -14.56 12.67
C LEU A 213 -8.77 -15.38 11.41
N LEU A 214 -7.58 -15.98 11.28
CA LEU A 214 -7.27 -16.93 10.20
C LEU A 214 -8.11 -18.21 10.25
N LYS A 215 -8.78 -18.51 11.38
CA LYS A 215 -9.77 -19.60 11.42
C LYS A 215 -11.10 -19.22 10.77
N ASP A 216 -11.34 -17.92 10.53
CA ASP A 216 -12.53 -17.47 9.84
C ASP A 216 -12.41 -17.79 8.34
N TRP A 217 -13.31 -18.64 7.85
CA TRP A 217 -13.39 -19.02 6.45
C TRP A 217 -13.50 -17.81 5.51
N ARG A 218 -14.18 -16.74 5.95
CA ARG A 218 -14.35 -15.51 5.16
C ARG A 218 -13.00 -14.87 4.88
N LEU A 219 -12.12 -14.80 5.90
CA LEU A 219 -10.78 -14.23 5.75
C LEU A 219 -9.91 -15.10 4.83
N VAL A 220 -9.91 -16.43 5.05
CA VAL A 220 -9.12 -17.37 4.24
C VAL A 220 -9.47 -17.29 2.76
N THR A 221 -10.76 -17.16 2.45
CA THR A 221 -11.25 -17.04 1.07
C THR A 221 -10.87 -15.69 0.44
N LEU A 222 -10.61 -14.64 1.23
CA LEU A 222 -10.15 -13.34 0.75
C LEU A 222 -8.63 -13.23 0.57
N ILE A 223 -7.86 -14.24 1.01
CA ILE A 223 -6.39 -14.22 0.87
C ILE A 223 -5.94 -14.02 -0.59
N PRO A 224 -6.47 -14.76 -1.58
CA PRO A 224 -6.06 -14.57 -2.98
C PRO A 224 -6.28 -13.15 -3.49
N LEU A 225 -7.41 -12.52 -3.14
CA LEU A 225 -7.71 -11.13 -3.48
C LEU A 225 -6.64 -10.17 -2.92
N THR A 226 -6.29 -10.33 -1.64
CA THR A 226 -5.27 -9.47 -1.01
C THR A 226 -3.87 -9.71 -1.54
N MET A 227 -3.51 -10.97 -1.82
CA MET A 227 -2.23 -11.30 -2.43
C MET A 227 -2.14 -10.73 -3.84
N TYR A 228 -3.21 -10.81 -4.63
CA TYR A 228 -3.25 -10.29 -6.00
C TYR A 228 -2.89 -8.80 -6.07
N SER A 229 -3.34 -7.99 -5.11
CA SER A 229 -2.98 -6.57 -5.04
C SER A 229 -1.46 -6.36 -4.87
N GLY A 230 -0.78 -7.20 -4.09
CA GLY A 230 0.68 -7.17 -4.01
C GLY A 230 1.37 -7.63 -5.30
N PHE A 231 0.84 -8.70 -5.92
CA PHE A 231 1.34 -9.21 -7.20
C PHE A 231 1.25 -8.16 -8.32
N GLU A 232 0.10 -7.50 -8.48
CA GLU A 232 -0.10 -6.54 -9.57
C GLU A 232 0.79 -5.30 -9.41
N GLN A 233 0.95 -4.79 -8.18
CA GLN A 233 1.79 -3.61 -7.91
C GLN A 233 3.27 -3.93 -8.10
N SER A 234 3.71 -5.12 -7.67
CA SER A 234 5.08 -5.59 -7.91
C SER A 234 5.38 -5.79 -9.40
N PHE A 235 4.41 -6.31 -10.16
CA PHE A 235 4.54 -6.47 -11.61
C PHE A 235 4.70 -5.11 -12.29
N LEU A 236 3.82 -4.15 -12.01
CA LEU A 236 3.89 -2.84 -12.64
C LEU A 236 5.18 -2.10 -12.25
N SER A 237 5.49 -2.01 -10.96
CA SER A 237 6.64 -1.23 -10.48
C SER A 237 8.00 -1.87 -10.80
N GLY A 238 8.08 -3.20 -10.88
CA GLY A 238 9.33 -3.94 -11.06
C GLY A 238 9.53 -4.52 -12.46
N GLU A 239 8.54 -5.21 -13.00
CA GLU A 239 8.68 -5.95 -14.26
C GLU A 239 8.28 -5.12 -15.48
N TYR A 240 7.19 -4.36 -15.40
CA TYR A 240 6.73 -3.52 -16.50
C TYR A 240 7.70 -2.36 -16.78
N THR A 241 8.09 -1.62 -15.75
CA THR A 241 9.07 -0.53 -15.84
C THR A 241 10.42 -1.00 -16.40
N LYS A 242 10.88 -2.20 -16.03
CA LYS A 242 12.16 -2.75 -16.47
C LYS A 242 12.09 -3.32 -17.89
N ASN A 243 11.17 -4.27 -18.14
CA ASN A 243 11.20 -5.09 -19.35
C ASN A 243 10.44 -4.48 -20.53
N TYR A 244 9.49 -3.57 -20.29
CA TYR A 244 8.78 -2.86 -21.37
C TYR A 244 9.31 -1.44 -21.51
N VAL A 245 9.24 -0.62 -20.46
CA VAL A 245 9.54 0.81 -20.55
C VAL A 245 11.04 1.06 -20.71
N THR A 246 11.86 0.61 -19.75
CA THR A 246 13.31 0.85 -19.77
C THR A 246 13.95 0.20 -20.98
N CYS A 247 13.48 -0.99 -21.36
CA CYS A 247 13.99 -1.74 -22.51
C CYS A 247 13.76 -1.01 -23.85
N ALA A 248 12.60 -0.38 -24.05
CA ALA A 248 12.25 0.25 -25.33
C ALA A 248 12.44 1.78 -25.37
N LEU A 249 12.26 2.48 -24.25
CA LEU A 249 12.28 3.95 -24.16
C LEU A 249 13.40 4.49 -23.26
N GLY A 250 14.04 3.64 -22.45
CA GLY A 250 15.05 4.03 -21.48
C GLY A 250 14.48 4.48 -20.12
N ILE A 251 15.39 4.73 -19.17
CA ILE A 251 15.06 4.99 -17.75
C ILE A 251 14.32 6.32 -17.57
N HIS A 252 14.59 7.32 -18.41
CA HIS A 252 14.00 8.67 -18.32
C HIS A 252 12.47 8.66 -18.47
N PHE A 253 11.90 7.67 -19.16
CA PHE A 253 10.45 7.55 -19.36
C PHE A 253 9.73 6.82 -18.22
N VAL A 254 10.44 6.13 -17.33
CA VAL A 254 9.84 5.33 -16.26
C VAL A 254 8.97 6.19 -15.34
N GLY A 255 9.46 7.36 -14.94
CA GLY A 255 8.67 8.24 -14.07
C GLY A 255 7.45 8.84 -14.78
N PHE A 256 7.53 9.21 -16.05
CA PHE A 256 6.35 9.70 -16.80
C PHE A 256 5.25 8.64 -16.92
N VAL A 257 5.64 7.38 -17.17
CA VAL A 257 4.72 6.24 -17.22
C VAL A 257 4.07 6.00 -15.84
N MET A 258 4.86 5.99 -14.77
CA MET A 258 4.35 5.78 -13.41
C MET A 258 3.52 6.97 -12.89
N MET A 259 3.75 8.17 -13.42
CA MET A 259 2.91 9.33 -13.17
C MET A 259 1.49 9.12 -13.73
N CYS A 260 1.38 8.51 -14.91
CA CYS A 260 0.09 8.17 -15.51
C CYS A 260 -0.68 7.14 -14.65
N PHE A 261 0.03 6.12 -14.15
CA PHE A 261 -0.53 5.20 -13.16
C PHE A 261 -1.02 5.94 -11.91
N GLY A 262 -0.18 6.78 -11.30
CA GLY A 262 -0.54 7.52 -10.08
C GLY A 262 -1.72 8.47 -10.28
N ALA A 263 -1.77 9.19 -11.41
CA ALA A 263 -2.86 10.10 -11.75
C ALA A 263 -4.18 9.34 -11.95
N SER A 264 -4.15 8.25 -12.73
CA SER A 264 -5.32 7.40 -12.94
C SER A 264 -5.82 6.79 -11.63
N ASN A 265 -4.91 6.20 -10.84
CA ASN A 265 -5.22 5.61 -9.54
C ASN A 265 -5.89 6.64 -8.61
N SER A 266 -5.31 7.84 -8.48
CA SER A 266 -5.83 8.89 -7.60
C SER A 266 -7.22 9.37 -8.01
N LEU A 267 -7.45 9.56 -9.31
CA LEU A 267 -8.74 9.99 -9.84
C LEU A 267 -9.81 8.90 -9.66
N CYS A 268 -9.47 7.66 -10.03
CA CYS A 268 -10.36 6.51 -9.93
C CYS A 268 -10.67 6.14 -8.48
N SER A 269 -9.72 6.25 -7.55
CA SER A 269 -9.95 5.99 -6.12
C SER A 269 -11.01 6.92 -5.53
N PHE A 270 -11.00 8.20 -5.91
CA PHE A 270 -12.02 9.15 -5.50
C PHE A 270 -13.38 8.86 -6.15
N LEU A 271 -13.40 8.61 -7.47
CA LEU A 271 -14.62 8.35 -8.23
C LEU A 271 -15.30 7.05 -7.80
N PHE A 272 -14.56 5.94 -7.77
CA PHE A 272 -15.08 4.63 -7.40
C PHE A 272 -15.50 4.54 -5.94
N GLY A 273 -14.83 5.28 -5.04
CA GLY A 273 -15.31 5.44 -3.66
C GLY A 273 -16.73 6.01 -3.58
N ARG A 274 -17.09 6.96 -4.46
CA ARG A 274 -18.47 7.49 -4.54
C ARG A 274 -19.42 6.58 -5.30
N ILE A 275 -18.98 6.03 -6.44
CA ILE A 275 -19.79 5.17 -7.31
C ILE A 275 -20.18 3.87 -6.61
N ALA A 276 -19.31 3.31 -5.76
CA ALA A 276 -19.57 2.11 -4.98
C ALA A 276 -20.84 2.23 -4.11
N ARG A 277 -21.20 3.45 -3.67
CA ARG A 277 -22.43 3.69 -2.90
C ARG A 277 -23.71 3.53 -3.71
N TYR A 278 -23.64 3.65 -5.03
CA TYR A 278 -24.81 3.56 -5.92
C TYR A 278 -24.91 2.20 -6.60
N ILE A 279 -23.78 1.67 -7.10
CA ILE A 279 -23.75 0.46 -7.94
C ILE A 279 -23.39 -0.80 -7.12
N GLY A 280 -22.88 -0.60 -5.89
CA GLY A 280 -22.29 -1.68 -5.09
C GLY A 280 -20.84 -1.99 -5.49
N ARG A 281 -20.18 -2.83 -4.69
CA ARG A 281 -18.75 -3.16 -4.84
C ARG A 281 -18.46 -4.23 -5.88
N ALA A 282 -19.35 -5.22 -6.04
CA ALA A 282 -19.11 -6.37 -6.92
C ALA A 282 -18.92 -5.99 -8.40
N PRO A 283 -19.70 -5.06 -9.00
CA PRO A 283 -19.46 -4.64 -10.38
C PRO A 283 -18.12 -3.92 -10.58
N LEU A 284 -17.65 -3.19 -9.55
CA LEU A 284 -16.35 -2.52 -9.60
C LEU A 284 -15.21 -3.55 -9.61
N PHE A 285 -15.28 -4.57 -8.75
CA PHE A 285 -14.30 -5.66 -8.75
C PHE A 285 -14.28 -6.42 -10.08
N LEU A 286 -15.45 -6.67 -10.68
CA LEU A 286 -15.53 -7.29 -12.00
C LEU A 286 -14.86 -6.42 -13.08
N LEU A 287 -15.12 -5.11 -13.08
CA LEU A 287 -14.48 -4.16 -14.00
C LEU A 287 -12.95 -4.18 -13.87
N ALA A 288 -12.44 -4.17 -12.64
CA ALA A 288 -10.99 -4.24 -12.38
C ALA A 288 -10.39 -5.57 -12.84
N ALA A 289 -11.07 -6.69 -12.60
CA ALA A 289 -10.62 -8.01 -13.03
C ALA A 289 -10.57 -8.14 -14.55
N VAL A 290 -11.62 -7.69 -15.25
CA VAL A 290 -11.65 -7.71 -16.72
C VAL A 290 -10.55 -6.82 -17.29
N THR A 291 -10.38 -5.61 -16.74
CA THR A 291 -9.35 -4.67 -17.19
C THR A 291 -7.96 -5.26 -17.06
N ASN A 292 -7.61 -5.80 -15.88
CA ASN A 292 -6.30 -6.41 -15.66
C ASN A 292 -6.10 -7.66 -16.51
N LEU A 293 -7.12 -8.53 -16.64
CA LEU A 293 -7.03 -9.71 -17.49
C LEU A 293 -6.76 -9.33 -18.95
N SER A 294 -7.48 -8.34 -19.49
CA SER A 294 -7.25 -7.81 -20.83
C SER A 294 -5.85 -7.22 -20.98
N CYS A 295 -5.36 -6.48 -19.98
CA CYS A 295 -4.01 -5.93 -20.00
C CYS A 295 -2.94 -7.02 -20.00
N ILE A 296 -3.07 -8.04 -19.15
CA ILE A 296 -2.12 -9.15 -19.05
C ILE A 296 -2.06 -9.92 -20.38
N ILE A 297 -3.22 -10.22 -20.98
CA ILE A 297 -3.29 -10.88 -22.29
C ILE A 297 -2.64 -10.01 -23.37
N ALA A 298 -2.95 -8.72 -23.40
CA ALA A 298 -2.35 -7.81 -24.37
C ALA A 298 -0.82 -7.69 -24.18
N LEU A 299 -0.30 -7.67 -22.96
CA LEU A 299 1.13 -7.64 -22.66
C LEU A 299 1.88 -8.91 -23.06
N LEU A 300 1.20 -10.07 -23.09
CA LEU A 300 1.77 -11.32 -23.60
C LEU A 300 2.04 -11.27 -25.10
N PHE A 301 1.14 -10.63 -25.86
CA PHE A 301 1.25 -10.56 -27.33
C PHE A 301 1.95 -9.30 -27.84
N TRP A 302 1.92 -8.21 -27.07
CA TRP A 302 2.46 -6.93 -27.48
C TRP A 302 3.98 -6.89 -27.37
N ARG A 303 4.65 -6.55 -28.48
CA ARG A 303 6.07 -6.24 -28.51
C ARG A 303 6.28 -4.72 -28.44
N PRO A 304 6.99 -4.22 -27.42
CA PRO A 304 7.14 -2.79 -27.20
C PRO A 304 8.02 -2.17 -28.29
N HIS A 305 7.53 -1.12 -28.94
CA HIS A 305 8.26 -0.38 -29.97
C HIS A 305 8.09 1.14 -29.77
N PRO A 306 9.16 1.97 -29.87
CA PRO A 306 9.12 3.41 -29.63
C PRO A 306 8.06 4.17 -30.43
N ASN A 307 7.81 3.77 -31.67
CA ASN A 307 6.76 4.33 -32.54
C ASN A 307 5.34 4.25 -31.93
N GLN A 308 5.12 3.38 -30.94
CA GLN A 308 3.84 3.20 -30.25
C GLN A 308 3.86 3.82 -28.84
N LEU A 309 4.46 5.01 -28.70
CA LEU A 309 4.65 5.68 -27.41
C LEU A 309 3.38 5.74 -26.54
N ALA A 310 2.21 5.98 -27.15
CA ALA A 310 0.93 6.03 -26.43
C ALA A 310 0.61 4.74 -25.64
N VAL A 311 0.95 3.57 -26.19
CA VAL A 311 0.64 2.27 -25.58
C VAL A 311 1.35 2.10 -24.23
N PHE A 312 2.55 2.68 -24.07
CA PHE A 312 3.29 2.68 -22.81
C PHE A 312 2.59 3.45 -21.69
N PHE A 313 1.68 4.37 -22.00
CA PHE A 313 0.92 5.14 -21.01
C PHE A 313 -0.47 4.54 -20.76
N VAL A 314 -1.08 3.93 -21.78
CA VAL A 314 -2.40 3.30 -21.67
C VAL A 314 -2.40 2.16 -20.66
N PHE A 315 -1.39 1.27 -20.70
CA PHE A 315 -1.31 0.15 -19.76
C PHE A 315 -1.26 0.62 -18.29
N PRO A 316 -0.33 1.49 -17.86
CA PRO A 316 -0.31 2.00 -16.50
C PRO A 316 -1.58 2.77 -16.11
N ALA A 317 -2.22 3.49 -17.04
CA ALA A 317 -3.48 4.17 -16.75
C ALA A 317 -4.60 3.18 -16.40
N LEU A 318 -4.76 2.13 -17.21
CA LEU A 318 -5.73 1.06 -16.96
C LEU A 318 -5.39 0.26 -15.70
N TRP A 319 -4.10 -0.01 -15.47
CA TRP A 319 -3.61 -0.66 -14.27
C TRP A 319 -3.88 0.17 -13.01
N GLY A 320 -3.72 1.50 -13.09
CA GLY A 320 -4.03 2.44 -12.01
C GLY A 320 -5.51 2.49 -11.69
N MET A 321 -6.37 2.42 -12.70
CA MET A 321 -7.82 2.31 -12.51
C MET A 321 -8.19 1.01 -11.79
N ALA A 322 -7.57 -0.11 -12.17
CA ALA A 322 -7.82 -1.40 -11.52
C ALA A 322 -7.29 -1.41 -10.07
N ASP A 323 -6.04 -0.97 -9.85
CA ASP A 323 -5.42 -0.86 -8.51
C ASP A 323 -6.26 0.01 -7.56
N ALA A 324 -6.85 1.10 -8.06
CA ALA A 324 -7.77 1.93 -7.28
C ALA A 324 -8.94 1.13 -6.70
N VAL A 325 -9.50 0.21 -7.48
CA VAL A 325 -10.59 -0.68 -7.02
C VAL A 325 -10.04 -1.70 -6.03
N TRP A 326 -8.97 -2.42 -6.40
CA TRP A 326 -8.39 -3.46 -5.55
C TRP A 326 -8.00 -2.92 -4.18
N GLN A 327 -7.42 -1.72 -4.11
CA GLN A 327 -7.03 -1.10 -2.85
C GLN A 327 -8.22 -0.52 -2.08
N THR A 328 -9.00 0.38 -2.68
CA THR A 328 -10.04 1.09 -1.93
C THR A 328 -11.17 0.17 -1.48
N GLN A 329 -11.62 -0.72 -2.36
CA GLN A 329 -12.76 -1.59 -2.09
C GLN A 329 -12.39 -2.75 -1.17
N THR A 330 -11.18 -3.31 -1.27
CA THR A 330 -10.73 -4.37 -0.36
C THR A 330 -10.53 -3.83 1.05
N ASN A 331 -9.93 -2.64 1.22
CA ASN A 331 -9.83 -2.01 2.53
C ASN A 331 -11.21 -1.75 3.15
N ALA A 332 -12.18 -1.27 2.36
CA ALA A 332 -13.55 -1.09 2.82
C ALA A 332 -14.23 -2.42 3.19
N LEU A 333 -14.04 -3.47 2.39
CA LEU A 333 -14.56 -4.82 2.63
C LEU A 333 -14.07 -5.40 3.97
N TYR A 334 -12.77 -5.28 4.25
CA TYR A 334 -12.19 -5.70 5.53
C TYR A 334 -12.78 -4.95 6.72
N GLY A 335 -13.01 -3.63 6.58
CA GLY A 335 -13.63 -2.81 7.63
C GLY A 335 -15.08 -3.18 7.94
N ILE A 336 -15.82 -3.69 6.94
CA ILE A 336 -17.23 -4.07 7.07
C ILE A 336 -17.39 -5.51 7.59
N LEU A 337 -16.58 -6.46 7.10
CA LEU A 337 -16.65 -7.87 7.50
C LEU A 337 -16.21 -8.11 8.95
N PHE A 338 -15.26 -7.32 9.45
CA PHE A 338 -14.64 -7.55 10.76
C PHE A 338 -14.76 -6.33 11.68
N PRO A 339 -15.97 -5.86 12.01
CA PRO A 339 -16.17 -4.62 12.75
C PRO A 339 -15.70 -4.71 14.22
N ARG A 340 -15.71 -5.91 14.81
CA ARG A 340 -15.24 -6.17 16.19
C ARG A 340 -13.73 -6.28 16.32
N ASN A 341 -13.04 -6.75 15.28
CA ASN A 341 -11.60 -7.05 15.30
C ASN A 341 -10.85 -6.30 14.17
N LYS A 342 -11.13 -5.01 14.01
CA LYS A 342 -10.61 -4.20 12.88
C LYS A 342 -9.08 -4.23 12.80
N GLU A 343 -8.38 -4.09 13.92
CA GLU A 343 -6.91 -4.10 13.97
C GLU A 343 -6.32 -5.41 13.41
N ALA A 344 -6.85 -6.54 13.87
CA ALA A 344 -6.42 -7.87 13.41
C ALA A 344 -6.76 -8.12 11.93
N ALA A 345 -7.89 -7.59 11.46
CA ALA A 345 -8.30 -7.69 10.06
C ALA A 345 -7.36 -6.88 9.14
N PHE A 346 -7.07 -5.63 9.47
CA PHE A 346 -6.13 -4.80 8.70
C PHE A 346 -4.68 -5.30 8.78
N ALA A 347 -4.27 -5.89 9.91
CA ALA A 347 -2.98 -6.57 10.02
C ALA A 347 -2.89 -7.76 9.05
N ASN A 348 -3.92 -8.62 9.00
CA ASN A 348 -3.98 -9.72 8.03
C ASN A 348 -3.97 -9.22 6.58
N TYR A 349 -4.75 -8.19 6.26
CA TYR A 349 -4.74 -7.59 4.92
C TYR A 349 -3.32 -7.18 4.49
N ARG A 350 -2.61 -6.41 5.33
CA ARG A 350 -1.23 -5.98 5.05
C ARG A 350 -0.24 -7.13 4.97
N MET A 351 -0.42 -8.16 5.81
CA MET A 351 0.41 -9.35 5.82
C MET A 351 0.31 -10.11 4.48
N TRP A 352 -0.91 -10.39 4.01
CA TRP A 352 -1.14 -11.12 2.76
C TRP A 352 -0.79 -10.31 1.52
N GLU A 353 -1.05 -9.00 1.52
CA GLU A 353 -0.58 -8.08 0.47
C GLU A 353 0.95 -8.09 0.36
N SER A 354 1.64 -7.95 1.51
CA SER A 354 3.12 -8.01 1.58
C SER A 354 3.67 -9.36 1.14
N LEU A 355 2.98 -10.46 1.42
CA LEU A 355 3.37 -11.78 0.93
C LEU A 355 3.30 -11.86 -0.61
N GLY A 356 2.29 -11.26 -1.22
CA GLY A 356 2.20 -11.12 -2.69
C GLY A 356 3.43 -10.41 -3.28
N PHE A 357 3.84 -9.28 -2.68
CA PHE A 357 5.07 -8.58 -3.07
C PHE A 357 6.32 -9.46 -2.93
N VAL A 358 6.49 -10.12 -1.78
CA VAL A 358 7.67 -10.96 -1.51
C VAL A 358 7.79 -12.07 -2.54
N ILE A 359 6.68 -12.80 -2.81
CA ILE A 359 6.68 -13.90 -3.77
C ILE A 359 7.06 -13.39 -5.16
N ALA A 360 6.44 -12.29 -5.60
CA ALA A 360 6.69 -11.73 -6.92
C ALA A 360 8.14 -11.25 -7.11
N PHE A 361 8.71 -10.58 -6.11
CA PHE A 361 10.11 -10.17 -6.15
C PHE A 361 11.08 -11.34 -6.00
N ALA A 362 10.72 -12.38 -5.23
CA ALA A 362 11.58 -13.54 -5.03
C ALA A 362 11.84 -14.32 -6.33
N TYR A 363 10.80 -14.54 -7.15
CA TYR A 363 10.99 -15.22 -8.44
C TYR A 363 11.40 -14.28 -9.58
N SER A 364 11.38 -12.96 -9.38
CA SER A 364 11.66 -11.94 -10.41
C SER A 364 12.99 -12.17 -11.12
N THR A 365 14.01 -12.67 -10.42
CA THR A 365 15.33 -12.92 -11.01
C THR A 365 15.50 -14.31 -11.63
N PHE A 366 14.57 -15.24 -11.40
CA PHE A 366 14.72 -16.65 -11.77
C PHE A 366 13.80 -17.09 -12.91
N LEU A 367 12.66 -16.42 -13.10
CA LEU A 367 11.68 -16.78 -14.14
C LEU A 367 11.71 -15.79 -15.31
N CYS A 368 11.44 -16.28 -16.53
CA CYS A 368 11.17 -15.41 -17.69
C CYS A 368 9.90 -14.59 -17.47
N LEU A 369 9.77 -13.43 -18.12
CA LEU A 369 8.62 -12.55 -17.97
C LEU A 369 7.28 -13.21 -18.36
N GLU A 370 7.28 -14.03 -19.41
CA GLU A 370 6.11 -14.79 -19.85
C GLU A 370 5.51 -15.65 -18.72
N TYR A 371 6.34 -16.41 -18.00
CA TYR A 371 5.89 -17.23 -16.87
C TYR A 371 5.37 -16.37 -15.71
N LYS A 372 5.94 -15.18 -15.48
CA LYS A 372 5.44 -14.26 -14.46
C LYS A 372 4.05 -13.73 -14.79
N LEU A 373 3.79 -13.43 -16.07
CA LEU A 373 2.46 -13.04 -16.56
C LEU A 373 1.44 -14.17 -16.39
N TYR A 374 1.83 -15.42 -16.64
CA TYR A 374 0.95 -16.57 -16.38
C TYR A 374 0.65 -16.77 -14.89
N ILE A 375 1.64 -16.60 -14.01
CA ILE A 375 1.43 -16.64 -12.54
C ILE A 375 0.45 -15.55 -12.13
N LEU A 376 0.65 -14.31 -12.59
CA LEU A 376 -0.22 -13.19 -12.31
C LEU A 376 -1.66 -13.45 -12.78
N MET A 377 -1.83 -14.01 -13.99
CA MET A 377 -3.13 -14.40 -14.54
C MET A 377 -3.80 -15.49 -13.69
N ALA A 378 -3.05 -16.52 -13.27
CA ALA A 378 -3.58 -17.59 -12.44
C ALA A 378 -4.09 -17.09 -11.09
N VAL A 379 -3.33 -16.22 -10.42
CA VAL A 379 -3.76 -15.59 -9.15
C VAL A 379 -4.98 -14.71 -9.34
N LEU A 380 -5.08 -13.98 -10.46
CA LEU A 380 -6.27 -13.20 -10.82
C LEU A 380 -7.51 -14.09 -11.00
N VAL A 381 -7.38 -15.21 -11.72
CA VAL A 381 -8.50 -16.15 -11.93
C VAL A 381 -8.98 -16.74 -10.60
N ILE A 382 -8.06 -17.14 -9.72
CA ILE A 382 -8.42 -17.61 -8.37
C ILE A 382 -9.17 -16.53 -7.60
N THR A 383 -8.72 -15.27 -7.71
CA THR A 383 -9.38 -14.12 -7.08
C THR A 383 -10.81 -13.92 -7.61
N ILE A 384 -11.01 -14.00 -8.92
CA ILE A 384 -12.34 -13.90 -9.56
C ILE A 384 -13.29 -15.00 -9.10
N ILE A 385 -12.78 -16.19 -8.76
CA ILE A 385 -13.60 -17.30 -8.25
C ILE A 385 -13.91 -17.13 -6.76
N THR A 386 -12.91 -16.76 -5.96
CA THR A 386 -13.01 -16.74 -4.49
C THR A 386 -13.77 -15.53 -3.95
N TYR A 387 -13.59 -14.35 -4.54
CA TYR A 387 -14.25 -13.13 -4.08
C TYR A 387 -15.79 -13.20 -4.13
N PRO A 388 -16.44 -13.63 -5.24
CA PRO A 388 -17.89 -13.72 -5.30
C PRO A 388 -18.51 -14.67 -4.28
N ILE A 389 -17.78 -15.70 -3.84
CA ILE A 389 -18.22 -16.64 -2.80
C ILE A 389 -18.42 -15.89 -1.48
N VAL A 390 -17.48 -15.02 -1.12
CA VAL A 390 -17.56 -14.21 0.11
C VAL A 390 -18.67 -13.17 0.00
N GLU A 391 -18.77 -12.49 -1.15
CA GLU A 391 -19.80 -11.47 -1.37
C GLU A 391 -21.21 -12.06 -1.35
N TYR A 392 -21.41 -13.23 -1.98
CA TYR A 392 -22.69 -13.94 -1.94
C TYR A 392 -23.07 -14.39 -0.52
N TYR A 393 -22.09 -14.87 0.24
CA TYR A 393 -22.31 -15.27 1.62
C TYR A 393 -22.71 -14.07 2.50
N GLU A 394 -22.02 -12.94 2.36
CA GLU A 394 -22.32 -11.70 3.09
C GLU A 394 -23.69 -11.12 2.69
N TYR A 395 -24.06 -11.19 1.41
CA TYR A 395 -25.40 -10.80 0.96
C TYR A 395 -26.50 -11.64 1.61
N LYS A 396 -26.27 -12.95 1.81
CA LYS A 396 -27.23 -13.86 2.44
C LYS A 396 -27.23 -13.75 3.98
N HIS A 397 -26.10 -13.45 4.59
CA HIS A 397 -25.92 -13.36 6.03
C HIS A 397 -25.16 -12.06 6.39
N PRO A 398 -25.84 -10.90 6.33
CA PRO A 398 -25.18 -9.62 6.55
C PRO A 398 -24.60 -9.54 7.97
N THR A 399 -23.34 -9.12 8.04
CA THR A 399 -22.65 -8.90 9.31
C THR A 399 -23.32 -7.73 10.02
N GLN A 400 -23.81 -7.97 11.24
CA GLN A 400 -24.47 -6.91 12.01
C GLN A 400 -23.47 -5.78 12.29
N PRO A 401 -23.82 -4.52 11.98
CA PRO A 401 -23.02 -3.39 12.40
C PRO A 401 -22.95 -3.39 13.93
N VAL A 402 -21.81 -2.96 14.48
CA VAL A 402 -21.71 -2.70 15.92
C VAL A 402 -22.50 -1.42 16.19
N GLU A 403 -23.82 -1.53 16.34
CA GLU A 403 -24.69 -0.44 16.80
C GLU A 403 -24.27 0.01 18.21
N GLU A 404 -24.16 1.33 18.37
CA GLU A 404 -24.26 2.27 19.52
C GLU A 404 -24.24 1.81 21.00
N GLY A 405 -24.36 0.52 21.33
CA GLY A 405 -24.36 0.01 22.69
C GLY A 405 -23.05 0.26 23.46
N ALA A 406 -21.92 0.47 22.77
CA ALA A 406 -20.66 0.85 23.41
C ALA A 406 -20.63 2.33 23.81
N TYR A 407 -21.28 3.22 23.05
CA TYR A 407 -21.39 4.64 23.40
C TYR A 407 -22.43 4.88 24.50
N LEU A 408 -23.56 4.16 24.46
CA LEU A 408 -24.55 4.18 25.55
C LEU A 408 -23.98 3.56 26.83
N SER A 409 -23.29 2.42 26.76
CA SER A 409 -22.65 1.83 27.94
C SER A 409 -21.55 2.73 28.50
N HIS A 410 -20.74 3.40 27.67
CA HIS A 410 -19.72 4.33 28.18
C HIS A 410 -20.35 5.59 28.80
N LYS A 411 -21.41 6.14 28.19
CA LYS A 411 -22.16 7.27 28.75
C LYS A 411 -22.89 6.90 30.04
N GLU A 412 -23.51 5.73 30.11
CA GLU A 412 -24.13 5.19 31.33
C GLU A 412 -23.08 4.92 32.41
N THR A 413 -21.91 4.38 32.06
CA THR A 413 -20.83 4.13 33.02
C THR A 413 -20.24 5.45 33.56
N MET A 414 -20.06 6.45 32.69
CA MET A 414 -19.61 7.79 33.11
C MET A 414 -20.68 8.51 33.94
N GLN A 415 -21.96 8.40 33.57
CA GLN A 415 -23.06 9.01 34.32
C GLN A 415 -23.22 8.36 35.70
N THR A 416 -23.09 7.03 35.80
CA THR A 416 -23.12 6.30 37.08
C THR A 416 -21.89 6.62 37.95
N GLN A 417 -20.73 6.92 37.35
CA GLN A 417 -19.55 7.38 38.08
C GLN A 417 -19.71 8.83 38.57
N VAL A 418 -20.26 9.73 37.75
CA VAL A 418 -20.54 11.13 38.13
C VAL A 418 -21.57 11.18 39.27
N ASP A 419 -22.66 10.42 39.19
CA ASP A 419 -23.69 10.36 40.24
C ASP A 419 -23.13 9.80 41.56
N LYS A 420 -22.21 8.82 41.50
CA LYS A 420 -21.51 8.31 42.69
C LYS A 420 -20.55 9.32 43.30
N ILE A 421 -19.87 10.13 42.49
CA ILE A 421 -18.97 11.19 42.97
C ILE A 421 -19.79 12.32 43.63
N ILE A 422 -20.90 12.73 43.02
CA ILE A 422 -21.80 13.76 43.59
C ILE A 422 -22.37 13.27 44.94
N ALA A 423 -22.85 12.03 45.02
CA ALA A 423 -23.38 11.45 46.26
C ALA A 423 -22.34 11.29 47.40
N GLN A 424 -21.04 11.25 47.10
CA GLN A 424 -19.96 11.23 48.10
C GLN A 424 -19.55 12.62 48.58
N THR A 425 -19.96 13.69 47.90
CA THR A 425 -19.64 15.07 48.29
C THR A 425 -20.76 15.75 49.09
N GLU A 426 -21.94 15.13 49.16
CA GLU A 426 -23.12 15.62 49.91
C GLU A 426 -23.36 14.90 51.26
N MET A 427 -22.41 14.09 51.74
CA MET A 427 -22.49 13.39 53.04
C MET A 427 -21.58 13.98 54.10
#